data_AF-A0A2D6PLF6-F1
#
_entry.id   AF-A0A2D6PLF6-F1
#
_cell.length_a   1.000
_cell.length_b   1.000
_cell.length_c   1.000
_cell.angle_alpha   90.00
_cell.angle_beta   90.00
_cell.angle_gamma   90.00
#
_symmetry.space_group_name_H-M   'P 1'
#
loop_
_entity.id
_entity.type
_entity.pdbx_description
1 polymer ?
#
loop_
_entity_poly.entity_id
_entity_poly.type
_entity_poly.pdbx_seq_one_letter_code
_entity_poly.pdbx_strand_id
1 'polypeptide(L)'
;MSVQHNATTESVESIALSDLELPFDASPIMDYHTPAKRLVGTTLIVGYLSDDSDCQNPLEDCDGMGKIHSAHRHSRNHSEMQEALALDSDWEPDLDLVDDFTSRLRRPWIEAAMQSAEFIEWANESAGPTARKDDAYYKRRAAKLWRETDGEYCYGASDIYDFDFTDSVREQVWQELRSEGLIGDRDAVVLDCYEHGGQVWSITGQGMQCRWDTSTGAGVWIPDQCAKEEIERRAAVYAYGEVKDNGSWTRGSGRKRFYAEVDGRWGGEMSPQFKHWHEAFDWLSNQAESLKLPRRKLERESVLEAGRRRAAVELAESALESYNQWLAGSTFGIVSASFENIGTAEEPEWSFVDSDECWGFIGDDYAMEQVTDEVNAKADNLQPKAA
;
A
#
# COMPACT_ATOMS: atom_id res chain seq x y z
N MET A 1 -64.13 -10.49 -2.59
CA MET A 1 -63.16 -10.35 -3.69
C MET A 1 -61.86 -9.96 -3.03
N SER A 2 -60.85 -10.83 -3.05
CA SER A 2 -59.53 -10.51 -2.50
C SER A 2 -58.91 -9.48 -3.44
N VAL A 3 -58.73 -8.25 -2.98
CA VAL A 3 -57.96 -7.25 -3.72
C VAL A 3 -56.54 -7.80 -3.80
N GLN A 4 -56.07 -8.10 -5.01
CA GLN A 4 -54.68 -8.48 -5.22
C GLN A 4 -53.87 -7.19 -5.13
N HIS A 5 -53.08 -7.05 -4.07
CA HIS A 5 -52.16 -5.93 -3.87
C HIS A 5 -50.78 -6.16 -4.51
N ASN A 6 -50.64 -7.26 -5.28
CA ASN A 6 -49.36 -7.64 -5.86
C ASN A 6 -49.10 -6.80 -7.13
N ALA A 7 -48.17 -5.85 -7.03
CA ALA A 7 -47.60 -5.16 -8.19
C ALA A 7 -46.83 -6.15 -9.09
N THR A 8 -46.61 -5.81 -10.36
CA THR A 8 -45.81 -6.63 -11.29
C THR A 8 -44.34 -6.24 -11.21
N THR A 9 -43.42 -7.18 -11.44
CA THR A 9 -41.97 -6.91 -11.42
C THR A 9 -41.57 -5.80 -12.40
N GLU A 10 -42.20 -5.72 -13.58
CA GLU A 10 -41.96 -4.64 -14.57
C GLU A 10 -42.37 -3.26 -14.04
N SER A 11 -43.45 -3.17 -13.27
CA SER A 11 -43.88 -1.88 -12.67
C SER A 11 -42.87 -1.37 -11.64
N VAL A 12 -42.17 -2.27 -10.94
CA VAL A 12 -41.20 -1.93 -9.89
C VAL A 12 -39.87 -1.41 -10.44
N GLU A 13 -39.40 -1.95 -11.56
CA GLU A 13 -38.15 -1.49 -12.17
C GLU A 13 -38.21 0.00 -12.56
N SER A 14 -39.40 0.49 -12.92
CA SER A 14 -39.63 1.88 -13.35
C SER A 14 -39.70 2.93 -12.23
N ILE A 15 -39.82 2.52 -10.96
CA ILE A 15 -39.98 3.43 -9.81
C ILE A 15 -38.68 4.24 -9.61
N ALA A 16 -38.71 5.57 -9.66
CA ALA A 16 -37.52 6.35 -9.33
C ALA A 16 -37.32 6.42 -7.80
N LEU A 17 -36.07 6.55 -7.34
CA LEU A 17 -35.79 6.78 -5.92
C LEU A 17 -36.48 8.06 -5.39
N SER A 18 -36.60 9.08 -6.25
CA SER A 18 -37.30 10.33 -5.94
C SER A 18 -38.80 10.19 -5.72
N ASP A 19 -39.40 9.07 -6.14
CA ASP A 19 -40.83 8.80 -5.97
C ASP A 19 -41.14 8.10 -4.65
N LEU A 20 -40.10 7.76 -3.86
CA LEU A 20 -40.20 7.08 -2.58
C LEU A 20 -39.84 8.04 -1.44
N GLU A 21 -40.54 7.91 -0.30
CA GLU A 21 -40.15 8.56 0.95
C GLU A 21 -38.98 7.78 1.57
N LEU A 22 -37.77 8.11 1.14
CA LEU A 22 -36.55 7.44 1.60
C LEU A 22 -36.23 7.82 3.06
N PRO A 23 -35.79 6.87 3.91
CA PRO A 23 -35.36 7.16 5.27
C PRO A 23 -34.08 8.01 5.33
N PHE A 24 -33.25 7.93 4.29
CA PHE A 24 -32.02 8.71 4.12
C PHE A 24 -31.96 9.27 2.70
N ASP A 25 -31.31 10.42 2.54
CA ASP A 25 -31.14 11.02 1.21
C ASP A 25 -30.23 10.12 0.34
N ALA A 26 -30.66 9.85 -0.88
CA ALA A 26 -29.83 9.13 -1.85
C ALA A 26 -28.65 10.01 -2.27
N SER A 27 -27.45 9.42 -2.28
CA SER A 27 -26.23 10.09 -2.73
C SER A 27 -26.37 10.52 -4.20
N PRO A 28 -25.84 11.69 -4.60
CA PRO A 28 -25.77 12.08 -6.01
C PRO A 28 -25.05 11.06 -6.90
N ILE A 29 -24.19 10.19 -6.33
CA ILE A 29 -23.52 9.13 -7.10
C ILE A 29 -24.53 8.12 -7.69
N MET A 30 -25.73 8.04 -7.12
CA MET A 30 -26.80 7.17 -7.62
C MET A 30 -27.27 7.52 -9.03
N ASP A 31 -26.98 8.73 -9.53
CA ASP A 31 -27.23 9.07 -10.95
C ASP A 31 -26.41 8.22 -11.93
N TYR A 32 -25.32 7.61 -11.44
CA TYR A 32 -24.43 6.74 -12.21
C TYR A 32 -24.64 5.25 -11.94
N HIS A 33 -25.49 4.91 -10.97
CA HIS A 33 -25.77 3.54 -10.55
C HIS A 33 -27.24 3.17 -10.74
N THR A 34 -27.50 1.88 -10.93
CA THR A 34 -28.88 1.38 -10.89
C THR A 34 -29.19 0.91 -9.48
N PRO A 35 -30.21 1.46 -8.80
CA PRO A 35 -30.62 1.00 -7.47
C PRO A 35 -30.98 -0.49 -7.50
N ALA A 36 -30.60 -1.22 -6.46
CA ALA A 36 -30.98 -2.63 -6.33
C ALA A 36 -32.47 -2.70 -5.93
N LYS A 37 -33.28 -3.46 -6.66
CA LYS A 37 -34.72 -3.57 -6.36
C LYS A 37 -35.19 -5.02 -6.41
N ARG A 38 -36.03 -5.38 -5.43
CA ARG A 38 -36.70 -6.68 -5.36
C ARG A 38 -38.13 -6.50 -4.86
N LEU A 39 -39.06 -7.21 -5.49
CA LEU A 39 -40.46 -7.30 -5.04
C LEU A 39 -40.72 -8.71 -4.50
N VAL A 40 -41.15 -8.80 -3.25
CA VAL A 40 -41.55 -10.06 -2.61
C VAL A 40 -42.98 -9.92 -2.08
N GLY A 41 -43.95 -10.51 -2.79
CA GLY A 41 -45.37 -10.35 -2.48
C GLY A 41 -45.83 -8.90 -2.62
N THR A 42 -46.17 -8.25 -1.50
CA THR A 42 -46.58 -6.84 -1.44
C THR A 42 -45.47 -5.91 -0.96
N THR A 43 -44.28 -6.46 -0.67
CA THR A 43 -43.14 -5.71 -0.13
C THR A 43 -42.11 -5.42 -1.22
N LEU A 44 -41.84 -4.15 -1.44
CA LEU A 44 -40.76 -3.65 -2.28
C LEU A 44 -39.53 -3.39 -1.42
N ILE A 45 -38.39 -3.93 -1.81
CA ILE A 45 -37.09 -3.69 -1.19
C ILE A 45 -36.26 -2.88 -2.16
N VAL A 46 -35.70 -1.77 -1.69
CA VAL A 46 -34.88 -0.86 -2.48
C VAL A 46 -33.55 -0.61 -1.78
N GLY A 47 -32.47 -0.89 -2.49
CA GLY A 47 -31.10 -0.67 -2.08
C GLY A 47 -30.47 0.52 -2.80
N TYR A 48 -29.85 1.42 -2.04
CA TYR A 48 -29.16 2.60 -2.57
C TYR A 48 -28.04 3.06 -1.64
N LEU A 49 -27.20 3.99 -2.12
CA LEU A 49 -26.15 4.64 -1.35
C LEU A 49 -26.64 5.97 -0.80
N SER A 50 -26.24 6.29 0.43
CA SER A 50 -26.36 7.61 1.06
C SER A 50 -24.97 8.13 1.41
N ASP A 51 -24.76 9.45 1.36
CA ASP A 51 -23.44 10.03 1.67
C ASP A 51 -23.13 9.88 3.16
N ASP A 52 -21.95 9.36 3.48
CA ASP A 52 -21.45 9.24 4.85
C ASP A 52 -20.49 10.39 5.17
N SER A 53 -20.98 11.38 5.92
CA SER A 53 -20.19 12.55 6.33
C SER A 53 -19.30 12.31 7.56
N ASP A 54 -19.40 11.16 8.22
CA ASP A 54 -18.65 10.81 9.44
C ASP A 54 -17.88 9.49 9.26
N CYS A 55 -17.48 9.20 8.02
CA CYS A 55 -16.70 8.03 7.68
C CYS A 55 -15.27 8.13 8.24
N GLN A 56 -14.84 7.07 8.94
CA GLN A 56 -13.53 6.96 9.57
C GLN A 56 -12.38 7.06 8.55
N ASN A 57 -11.24 7.58 8.98
CA ASN A 57 -10.06 7.69 8.13
C ASN A 57 -9.40 6.31 8.01
N PRO A 58 -9.32 5.72 6.81
CA PRO A 58 -8.83 4.35 6.66
C PRO A 58 -7.38 4.16 7.09
N LEU A 59 -6.54 5.20 7.07
CA LEU A 59 -5.14 5.09 7.49
C LEU A 59 -4.92 5.33 9.00
N GLU A 60 -5.95 5.80 9.71
CA GLU A 60 -5.88 6.05 11.15
C GLU A 60 -6.70 5.05 11.97
N ASP A 61 -7.85 4.64 11.42
CA ASP A 61 -8.88 3.89 12.16
C ASP A 61 -8.97 2.40 11.74
N CYS A 62 -8.42 2.02 10.58
CA CYS A 62 -8.48 0.64 10.09
C CYS A 62 -7.13 -0.08 10.22
N ASP A 63 -7.18 -1.34 10.64
CA ASP A 63 -6.01 -2.22 10.68
C ASP A 63 -5.62 -2.69 9.27
N GLY A 64 -4.32 -2.87 9.02
CA GLY A 64 -3.79 -3.41 7.76
C GLY A 64 -3.65 -2.37 6.65
N MET A 65 -3.95 -1.11 6.94
CA MET A 65 -3.90 0.00 5.98
C MET A 65 -2.59 0.79 6.06
N GLY A 66 -1.80 0.59 7.13
CA GLY A 66 -0.57 1.35 7.35
C GLY A 66 -0.81 2.85 7.54
N LYS A 67 0.26 3.64 7.47
CA LYS A 67 0.22 5.09 7.70
C LYS A 67 1.05 5.86 6.70
N ILE A 68 0.63 7.09 6.39
CA ILE A 68 1.42 8.02 5.59
C ILE A 68 2.12 9.03 6.50
N HIS A 69 3.44 9.06 6.41
CA HIS A 69 4.25 10.16 6.90
C HIS A 69 4.72 11.01 5.72
N SER A 70 4.79 12.32 5.90
CA SER A 70 4.89 13.24 4.79
C SER A 70 5.82 14.40 5.09
N ALA A 71 6.60 14.75 4.08
CA ALA A 71 7.36 15.98 4.01
C ALA A 71 6.60 17.15 3.35
N HIS A 72 5.36 16.94 2.96
CA HIS A 72 4.54 17.91 2.26
C HIS A 72 4.28 19.15 3.13
N ARG A 73 4.10 20.32 2.51
CA ARG A 73 4.08 21.64 3.17
C ARG A 73 3.04 21.82 4.30
N HIS A 74 2.06 20.93 4.39
CA HIS A 74 1.01 20.94 5.41
C HIS A 74 1.16 19.83 6.45
N SER A 75 2.19 19.00 6.31
CA SER A 75 2.50 17.93 7.22
C SER A 75 3.16 18.44 8.51
N ARG A 76 3.07 17.61 9.55
CA ARG A 76 3.77 17.81 10.83
C ARG A 76 4.59 16.59 11.24
N ASN A 77 4.60 15.54 10.43
CA ASN A 77 5.23 14.25 10.75
C ASN A 77 6.50 14.00 9.90
N HIS A 78 7.26 15.07 9.65
CA HIS A 78 8.52 15.04 8.89
C HIS A 78 9.57 14.13 9.55
N SER A 79 9.68 14.21 10.88
CA SER A 79 10.60 13.40 11.68
C SER A 79 10.35 11.91 11.55
N GLU A 80 9.08 11.51 11.53
CA GLU A 80 8.67 10.12 11.40
C GLU A 80 8.95 9.60 9.98
N MET A 81 8.83 10.44 8.97
CA MET A 81 9.26 10.10 7.61
C MET A 81 10.79 9.93 7.52
N GLN A 82 11.56 10.82 8.16
CA GLN A 82 13.01 10.73 8.24
C GLN A 82 13.45 9.44 8.93
N GLU A 83 12.91 9.15 10.12
CA GLU A 83 13.16 7.92 10.87
C GLU A 83 12.82 6.67 10.04
N ALA A 84 11.64 6.66 9.40
CA ALA A 84 11.20 5.55 8.57
C ALA A 84 12.15 5.28 7.40
N LEU A 85 12.75 6.33 6.83
CA LEU A 85 13.71 6.23 5.73
C LEU A 85 15.17 6.09 6.21
N ALA A 86 15.42 6.15 7.51
CA ALA A 86 16.74 6.20 8.15
C ALA A 86 17.58 7.44 7.71
N LEU A 87 16.91 8.57 7.52
CA LEU A 87 17.52 9.85 7.11
C LEU A 87 17.64 10.80 8.30
N ASP A 88 18.57 11.73 8.20
CA ASP A 88 18.77 12.79 9.19
C ASP A 88 17.85 14.01 8.94
N SER A 89 18.06 15.07 9.72
CA SER A 89 17.26 16.30 9.61
C SER A 89 17.46 17.06 8.29
N ASP A 90 18.57 16.82 7.60
CA ASP A 90 18.94 17.44 6.31
C ASP A 90 18.52 16.57 5.11
N TRP A 91 17.83 15.44 5.36
CA TRP A 91 17.39 14.45 4.36
C TRP A 91 18.54 13.68 3.71
N GLU A 92 19.68 13.61 4.38
CA GLU A 92 20.81 12.77 4.01
C GLU A 92 20.77 11.44 4.79
N PRO A 93 21.51 10.39 4.36
CA PRO A 93 21.63 9.16 5.14
C PRO A 93 22.08 9.46 6.57
N ASP A 94 21.31 9.04 7.58
CA ASP A 94 21.70 9.21 8.97
C ASP A 94 22.83 8.24 9.31
N LEU A 95 24.07 8.73 9.19
CA LEU A 95 25.27 7.92 9.40
C LEU A 95 25.47 7.55 10.88
N ASP A 96 24.85 8.26 11.82
CA ASP A 96 24.97 7.97 13.25
C ASP A 96 24.28 6.65 13.61
N LEU A 97 23.27 6.25 12.83
CA LEU A 97 22.65 4.91 12.93
C LEU A 97 23.65 3.77 12.66
N VAL A 98 24.75 4.05 11.95
CA VAL A 98 25.79 3.04 11.65
C VAL A 98 26.67 2.77 12.87
N ASP A 99 26.75 3.71 13.82
CA ASP A 99 27.64 3.61 14.98
C ASP A 99 27.23 2.44 15.90
N ASP A 100 25.92 2.15 15.99
CA ASP A 100 25.37 0.96 16.66
C ASP A 100 25.83 -0.37 16.01
N PHE A 101 26.34 -0.29 14.77
CA PHE A 101 26.81 -1.41 13.97
C PHE A 101 28.29 -1.28 13.58
N THR A 102 29.11 -0.61 14.40
CA THR A 102 30.56 -0.38 14.15
C THR A 102 31.34 -1.64 13.72
N SER A 103 30.93 -2.84 14.19
CA SER A 103 31.51 -4.11 13.74
C SER A 103 31.40 -4.37 12.22
N ARG A 104 30.37 -3.84 11.56
CA ARG A 104 30.11 -3.92 10.10
C ARG A 104 31.03 -2.98 9.32
N LEU A 105 31.41 -1.83 9.89
CA LEU A 105 32.32 -0.86 9.26
C LEU A 105 33.76 -1.35 9.15
N ARG A 106 34.23 -2.13 10.12
CA ARG A 106 35.66 -2.47 10.27
C ARG A 106 36.32 -3.01 9.01
N ARG A 107 35.71 -4.01 8.36
CA ARG A 107 36.32 -4.65 7.19
C ARG A 107 36.27 -3.72 5.96
N PRO A 108 35.10 -3.17 5.56
CA PRO A 108 35.02 -2.18 4.49
C PRO A 108 35.98 -1.01 4.67
N TRP A 109 36.08 -0.45 5.87
CA TRP A 109 36.95 0.68 6.17
C TRP A 109 38.43 0.34 5.99
N ILE A 110 38.89 -0.80 6.50
CA ILE A 110 40.28 -1.26 6.30
C ILE A 110 40.59 -1.46 4.81
N GLU A 111 39.63 -1.97 4.04
CA GLU A 111 39.79 -2.20 2.59
C GLU A 111 39.83 -0.88 1.80
N ALA A 112 39.03 0.12 2.20
CA ALA A 112 39.04 1.47 1.62
C ALA A 112 40.32 2.23 1.97
N ALA A 113 40.76 2.18 3.24
CA ALA A 113 41.98 2.82 3.71
C ALA A 113 43.23 2.39 2.92
N MET A 114 43.30 1.11 2.50
CA MET A 114 44.40 0.59 1.69
C MET A 114 44.49 1.21 0.30
N GLN A 115 43.39 1.78 -0.21
CA GLN A 115 43.28 2.36 -1.55
C GLN A 115 43.26 3.90 -1.50
N SER A 116 43.10 4.46 -0.30
CA SER A 116 42.99 5.90 -0.09
C SER A 116 44.36 6.60 -0.09
N ALA A 117 44.48 7.66 -0.89
CA ALA A 117 45.69 8.47 -0.97
C ALA A 117 45.99 9.21 0.35
N GLU A 118 44.97 9.80 0.99
CA GLU A 118 45.10 10.50 2.28
C GLU A 118 45.56 9.56 3.40
N PHE A 119 45.01 8.34 3.43
CA PHE A 119 45.40 7.35 4.44
C PHE A 119 46.86 6.90 4.22
N ILE A 120 47.22 6.66 2.96
CA ILE A 120 48.59 6.29 2.58
C ILE A 120 49.58 7.41 2.97
N GLU A 121 49.22 8.67 2.77
CA GLU A 121 50.02 9.82 3.17
C GLU A 121 50.20 9.88 4.70
N TRP A 122 49.12 9.86 5.47
CA TRP A 122 49.15 9.83 6.94
C TRP A 122 49.98 8.65 7.49
N ALA A 123 49.81 7.46 6.91
CA ALA A 123 50.57 6.28 7.29
C ALA A 123 52.07 6.44 7.01
N ASN A 124 52.41 7.18 5.95
CA ASN A 124 53.79 7.45 5.55
C ASN A 124 54.48 8.51 6.41
N GLU A 125 53.75 9.53 6.88
CA GLU A 125 54.28 10.56 7.77
C GLU A 125 54.66 10.01 9.15
N SER A 126 53.89 9.04 9.63
CA SER A 126 54.11 8.35 10.90
C SER A 126 54.92 7.05 10.76
N ALA A 127 55.54 6.82 9.60
CA ALA A 127 56.31 5.62 9.32
C ALA A 127 57.70 5.64 10.00
N GLY A 128 58.06 4.53 10.64
CA GLY A 128 59.41 4.35 11.20
C GLY A 128 60.49 4.26 10.11
N PRO A 129 61.78 4.49 10.45
CA PRO A 129 62.88 4.58 9.47
C PRO A 129 63.10 3.34 8.61
N THR A 130 62.63 2.17 9.09
CA THR A 130 62.82 0.86 8.44
C THR A 130 61.52 0.29 7.85
N ALA A 131 60.45 1.10 7.77
CA ALA A 131 59.16 0.63 7.28
C ALA A 131 59.21 0.31 5.78
N ARG A 132 58.82 -0.92 5.42
CA ARG A 132 58.56 -1.31 4.03
C ARG A 132 57.13 -0.91 3.67
N LYS A 133 56.99 0.05 2.74
CA LYS A 133 55.72 0.68 2.35
C LYS A 133 55.03 -0.13 1.24
N ASP A 134 54.47 -1.27 1.61
CA ASP A 134 53.68 -2.15 0.74
C ASP A 134 52.21 -2.27 1.21
N ASP A 135 51.35 -2.90 0.41
CA ASP A 135 49.92 -3.08 0.74
C ASP A 135 49.73 -3.75 2.11
N ALA A 136 50.61 -4.68 2.47
CA ALA A 136 50.56 -5.36 3.75
C ALA A 136 50.88 -4.41 4.92
N TYR A 137 51.76 -3.42 4.71
CA TYR A 137 52.00 -2.35 5.67
C TYR A 137 50.78 -1.47 5.87
N TYR A 138 50.17 -0.97 4.79
CA TYR A 138 48.98 -0.10 4.89
C TYR A 138 47.80 -0.84 5.53
N LYS A 139 47.58 -2.11 5.18
CA LYS A 139 46.57 -2.97 5.84
C LYS A 139 46.79 -3.09 7.35
N ARG A 140 48.03 -3.35 7.77
CA ARG A 140 48.38 -3.44 9.20
C ARG A 140 48.20 -2.10 9.92
N ARG A 141 48.52 -0.99 9.25
CA ARG A 141 48.32 0.37 9.79
C ARG A 141 46.83 0.68 9.98
N ALA A 142 46.01 0.44 8.96
CA ALA A 142 44.56 0.62 9.04
C ALA A 142 43.95 -0.25 10.15
N ALA A 143 44.30 -1.55 10.19
CA ALA A 143 43.82 -2.47 11.21
C ALA A 143 44.34 -2.16 12.64
N LYS A 144 45.45 -1.43 12.75
CA LYS A 144 45.98 -0.94 14.03
C LYS A 144 45.19 0.28 14.49
N LEU A 145 45.03 1.28 13.62
CA LEU A 145 44.27 2.48 13.94
C LEU A 145 42.85 2.12 14.39
N TRP A 146 42.15 1.29 13.61
CA TRP A 146 40.82 0.79 13.98
C TRP A 146 40.78 0.16 15.37
N ARG A 147 41.81 -0.60 15.75
CA ARG A 147 41.84 -1.27 17.06
C ARG A 147 42.14 -0.31 18.20
N GLU A 148 42.90 0.75 17.93
CA GLU A 148 43.26 1.76 18.91
C GLU A 148 42.09 2.69 19.22
N THR A 149 41.23 2.93 18.23
CA THR A 149 40.03 3.77 18.36
C THR A 149 38.75 2.98 18.61
N ASP A 150 38.79 1.66 18.43
CA ASP A 150 37.62 0.77 18.32
C ASP A 150 36.58 1.19 17.27
N GLY A 151 36.99 2.03 16.31
CA GLY A 151 36.09 2.64 15.33
C GLY A 151 35.32 3.86 15.85
N GLU A 152 35.66 4.38 17.03
CA GLU A 152 35.01 5.55 17.62
C GLU A 152 35.81 6.84 17.38
N TYR A 153 35.11 7.97 17.51
CA TYR A 153 35.72 9.30 17.53
C TYR A 153 36.60 9.48 18.79
N CYS A 154 37.84 9.92 18.61
CA CYS A 154 38.83 10.08 19.67
C CYS A 154 39.33 11.52 19.74
N TYR A 155 38.71 12.34 20.61
CA TYR A 155 39.08 13.75 20.77
C TYR A 155 40.58 13.95 21.05
N GLY A 156 41.25 14.71 20.18
CA GLY A 156 42.66 15.08 20.33
C GLY A 156 43.67 14.00 19.94
N ALA A 157 43.21 12.90 19.33
CA ALA A 157 44.05 11.88 18.71
C ALA A 157 43.61 11.66 17.25
N SER A 158 44.44 11.01 16.44
CA SER A 158 43.99 10.60 15.12
C SER A 158 43.00 9.45 15.22
N ASP A 159 41.91 9.50 14.47
CA ASP A 159 40.90 8.46 14.42
C ASP A 159 40.38 8.16 13.01
N ILE A 160 39.31 7.36 12.90
CA ILE A 160 38.79 6.96 11.60
C ILE A 160 38.07 8.11 10.88
N TYR A 161 37.52 9.09 11.60
CA TYR A 161 36.77 10.22 11.05
C TYR A 161 37.68 11.34 10.53
N ASP A 162 38.99 11.26 10.74
CA ASP A 162 39.99 12.16 10.13
C ASP A 162 40.16 11.96 8.61
N PHE A 163 39.53 10.95 8.03
CA PHE A 163 39.67 10.58 6.63
C PHE A 163 38.35 10.74 5.88
N ASP A 164 38.35 11.52 4.80
CA ASP A 164 37.16 11.82 4.00
C ASP A 164 36.48 10.55 3.45
N PHE A 165 37.23 9.48 3.15
CA PHE A 165 36.62 8.23 2.66
C PHE A 165 35.74 7.52 3.70
N THR A 166 35.83 7.89 4.98
CA THR A 166 35.07 7.24 6.05
C THR A 166 33.57 7.39 5.86
N ASP A 167 33.09 8.57 5.48
CA ASP A 167 31.66 8.79 5.26
C ASP A 167 31.14 7.99 4.08
N SER A 168 31.91 7.85 2.99
CA SER A 168 31.54 6.96 1.87
C SER A 168 31.43 5.49 2.29
N VAL A 169 32.27 5.05 3.23
CA VAL A 169 32.18 3.70 3.80
C VAL A 169 30.97 3.57 4.74
N ARG A 170 30.68 4.61 5.54
CA ARG A 170 29.48 4.65 6.40
C ARG A 170 28.21 4.63 5.57
N GLU A 171 28.12 5.40 4.49
CA GLU A 171 26.99 5.37 3.54
C GLU A 171 26.79 3.98 2.94
N GLN A 172 27.87 3.28 2.55
CA GLN A 172 27.76 1.92 2.04
C GLN A 172 27.17 0.97 3.09
N VAL A 173 27.67 1.04 4.33
CA VAL A 173 27.16 0.19 5.42
C VAL A 173 25.73 0.59 5.78
N TRP A 174 25.39 1.88 5.77
CA TRP A 174 24.03 2.37 5.95
C TRP A 174 23.08 1.74 4.92
N GLN A 175 23.47 1.71 3.63
CA GLN A 175 22.65 1.08 2.57
C GLN A 175 22.46 -0.42 2.83
N GLU A 176 23.51 -1.12 3.27
CA GLU A 176 23.44 -2.53 3.62
C GLU A 176 22.48 -2.76 4.81
N LEU A 177 22.63 -2.00 5.91
CA LEU A 177 21.77 -2.08 7.09
C LEU A 177 20.30 -1.77 6.77
N ARG A 178 20.06 -0.75 5.94
CA ARG A 178 18.72 -0.38 5.46
C ARG A 178 18.09 -1.52 4.67
N SER A 179 18.84 -2.14 3.76
CA SER A 179 18.38 -3.27 2.96
C SER A 179 18.11 -4.53 3.79
N GLU A 180 18.86 -4.73 4.88
CA GLU A 180 18.62 -5.80 5.85
C GLU A 180 17.41 -5.51 6.77
N GLY A 181 16.92 -4.25 6.79
CA GLY A 181 15.86 -3.80 7.70
C GLY A 181 16.31 -3.62 9.14
N LEU A 182 17.60 -3.37 9.35
CA LEU A 182 18.19 -3.13 10.67
C LEU A 182 18.05 -1.66 11.10
N ILE A 183 17.89 -0.75 10.14
CA ILE A 183 17.63 0.68 10.35
C ILE A 183 16.48 1.15 9.47
N GLY A 184 15.66 2.08 9.98
CA GLY A 184 14.39 2.52 9.39
C GLY A 184 13.38 1.39 9.17
N ASP A 185 12.31 1.65 8.42
CA ASP A 185 11.32 0.63 8.06
C ASP A 185 11.63 0.01 6.69
N ARG A 186 11.92 -1.29 6.64
CA ARG A 186 12.29 -2.02 5.41
C ARG A 186 11.19 -2.04 4.36
N ASP A 187 9.94 -2.03 4.81
CA ASP A 187 8.77 -2.18 3.96
C ASP A 187 8.14 -0.82 3.60
N ALA A 188 8.82 0.27 3.95
CA ALA A 188 8.44 1.63 3.59
C ALA A 188 8.36 1.83 2.07
N VAL A 189 7.28 2.47 1.61
CA VAL A 189 7.06 2.75 0.19
C VAL A 189 6.96 4.26 -0.04
N VAL A 190 7.88 4.80 -0.85
CA VAL A 190 7.95 6.24 -1.13
C VAL A 190 6.80 6.66 -2.04
N LEU A 191 6.18 7.80 -1.72
CA LEU A 191 4.97 8.31 -2.35
C LEU A 191 5.17 9.69 -2.98
N ASP A 192 4.44 9.92 -4.06
CA ASP A 192 4.21 11.24 -4.65
C ASP A 192 2.85 11.79 -4.20
N CYS A 193 2.73 13.11 -4.19
CA CYS A 193 1.48 13.81 -3.89
C CYS A 193 1.14 14.78 -5.02
N TYR A 194 0.03 14.55 -5.71
CA TYR A 194 -0.58 15.50 -6.63
C TYR A 194 -1.61 16.38 -5.90
N GLU A 195 -1.56 17.69 -6.11
CA GLU A 195 -2.49 18.61 -5.48
C GLU A 195 -2.94 19.75 -6.40
N HIS A 196 -4.24 19.73 -6.75
CA HIS A 196 -4.88 20.79 -7.53
C HIS A 196 -6.39 20.81 -7.29
N GLY A 197 -6.83 21.54 -6.26
CA GLY A 197 -8.24 21.57 -5.83
C GLY A 197 -8.70 20.33 -5.06
N GLY A 198 -7.82 19.35 -4.92
CA GLY A 198 -7.94 18.12 -4.14
C GLY A 198 -6.56 17.47 -4.04
N GLN A 199 -6.43 16.41 -3.25
CA GLN A 199 -5.15 15.72 -3.03
C GLN A 199 -5.26 14.25 -3.48
N VAL A 200 -4.25 13.77 -4.20
CA VAL A 200 -4.14 12.37 -4.61
C VAL A 200 -2.71 11.88 -4.36
N TRP A 201 -2.60 10.77 -3.65
CA TRP A 201 -1.33 10.11 -3.34
C TRP A 201 -1.10 8.92 -4.27
N SER A 202 0.13 8.72 -4.71
CA SER A 202 0.52 7.57 -5.53
C SER A 202 1.91 7.08 -5.16
N ILE A 203 2.23 5.85 -5.55
CA ILE A 203 3.61 5.36 -5.47
C ILE A 203 4.51 6.26 -6.33
N THR A 204 5.72 6.53 -5.86
CA THR A 204 6.66 7.42 -6.56
C THR A 204 6.83 7.04 -8.02
N GLY A 205 6.67 8.02 -8.92
CA GLY A 205 6.75 7.85 -10.37
C GLY A 205 5.50 7.24 -11.02
N GLN A 206 4.47 6.91 -10.25
CA GLN A 206 3.16 6.47 -10.73
C GLN A 206 2.09 7.56 -10.56
N GLY A 207 0.89 7.34 -11.11
CA GLY A 207 -0.23 8.27 -11.00
C GLY A 207 -0.05 9.56 -11.81
N MET A 208 -0.66 10.66 -11.35
CA MET A 208 -0.58 11.95 -12.04
C MET A 208 0.79 12.61 -11.78
N GLN A 209 1.54 12.83 -12.85
CA GLN A 209 2.91 13.37 -12.81
C GLN A 209 2.97 14.76 -13.44
N CYS A 210 2.13 15.68 -12.94
CA CYS A 210 2.11 17.06 -13.37
C CYS A 210 3.33 17.80 -12.82
N ARG A 211 4.11 18.45 -13.70
CA ARG A 211 5.31 19.20 -13.31
C ARG A 211 5.05 20.30 -12.26
N TRP A 212 3.83 20.84 -12.19
CA TRP A 212 3.50 21.97 -11.32
C TRP A 212 2.80 21.55 -10.04
N ASP A 213 2.01 20.48 -10.11
CA ASP A 213 1.07 20.09 -9.06
C ASP A 213 1.51 18.80 -8.34
N THR A 214 2.50 18.06 -8.87
CA THR A 214 3.02 16.84 -8.25
C THR A 214 4.32 17.11 -7.51
N SER A 215 4.32 16.82 -6.21
CA SER A 215 5.53 16.76 -5.38
C SER A 215 6.05 15.31 -5.34
N THR A 216 7.23 15.09 -5.93
CA THR A 216 7.87 13.77 -5.94
C THR A 216 8.49 13.45 -4.58
N GLY A 217 8.30 12.22 -4.07
CA GLY A 217 8.83 11.82 -2.77
C GLY A 217 8.25 12.63 -1.61
N ALA A 218 7.01 13.11 -1.74
CA ALA A 218 6.33 13.95 -0.75
C ALA A 218 5.95 13.20 0.53
N GLY A 219 5.96 11.87 0.50
CA GLY A 219 5.65 11.05 1.66
C GLY A 219 6.17 9.64 1.56
N VAL A 220 5.88 8.87 2.60
CA VAL A 220 6.19 7.46 2.73
C VAL A 220 5.00 6.76 3.36
N TRP A 221 4.56 5.66 2.75
CA TRP A 221 3.65 4.71 3.38
C TRP A 221 4.47 3.73 4.22
N ILE A 222 4.05 3.52 5.46
CA ILE A 222 4.65 2.57 6.40
C ILE A 222 3.58 1.54 6.78
N PRO A 223 3.85 0.23 6.61
CA PRO A 223 2.90 -0.78 7.02
C PRO A 223 2.76 -0.83 8.55
N ASP A 224 1.53 -0.97 9.02
CA ASP A 224 1.26 -1.37 10.40
C ASP A 224 1.56 -2.88 10.60
N GLN A 225 1.29 -3.39 11.79
CA GLN A 225 1.59 -4.79 12.12
C GLN A 225 0.81 -5.79 11.26
N CYS A 226 -0.47 -5.54 11.00
CA CYS A 226 -1.31 -6.40 10.17
C CYS A 226 -0.83 -6.38 8.71
N ALA A 227 -0.46 -5.21 8.19
CA ALA A 227 0.12 -5.07 6.86
C ALA A 227 1.49 -5.79 6.77
N LYS A 228 2.34 -5.72 7.80
CA LYS A 228 3.63 -6.44 7.84
C LYS A 228 3.46 -7.96 7.77
N GLU A 229 2.48 -8.50 8.49
CA GLU A 229 2.14 -9.93 8.44
C GLU A 229 1.66 -10.35 7.05
N GLU A 230 0.84 -9.50 6.42
CA GLU A 230 0.35 -9.75 5.07
C GLU A 230 1.45 -9.62 4.00
N ILE A 231 2.39 -8.68 4.16
CA ILE A 231 3.61 -8.58 3.35
C ILE A 231 4.39 -9.89 3.43
N GLU A 232 4.62 -10.42 4.64
CA GLU A 232 5.34 -11.68 4.83
C GLU A 232 4.60 -12.86 4.17
N ARG A 233 3.28 -12.93 4.32
CA ARG A 233 2.45 -13.96 3.67
C ARG A 233 2.56 -13.91 2.14
N ARG A 234 2.46 -12.72 1.54
CA ARG A 234 2.48 -12.54 0.07
C ARG A 234 3.88 -12.62 -0.54
N ALA A 235 4.93 -12.27 0.21
CA ALA A 235 6.31 -12.20 -0.28
C ALA A 235 6.78 -13.52 -0.93
N ALA A 236 6.38 -14.67 -0.38
CA ALA A 236 6.74 -15.98 -0.91
C ALA A 236 6.15 -16.25 -2.31
N VAL A 237 4.95 -15.72 -2.59
CA VAL A 237 4.29 -15.83 -3.90
C VAL A 237 4.90 -14.82 -4.87
N TYR A 238 5.07 -13.56 -4.43
CA TYR A 238 5.63 -12.50 -5.27
C TYR A 238 7.11 -12.60 -5.58
N ALA A 239 7.82 -13.52 -4.93
CA ALA A 239 9.15 -13.95 -5.34
C ALA A 239 9.19 -14.53 -6.78
N TYR A 240 8.05 -14.97 -7.31
CA TYR A 240 7.95 -15.63 -8.60
C TYR A 240 7.24 -14.82 -9.69
N GLY A 241 6.62 -13.70 -9.34
CA GLY A 241 5.81 -12.92 -10.27
C GLY A 241 5.08 -11.80 -9.56
N GLU A 242 4.05 -11.26 -10.20
CA GLU A 242 3.22 -10.17 -9.66
C GLU A 242 1.79 -10.24 -10.21
N VAL A 243 0.86 -9.69 -9.44
CA VAL A 243 -0.51 -9.42 -9.91
C VAL A 243 -0.53 -8.01 -10.49
N LYS A 244 -1.21 -7.85 -11.62
CA LYS A 244 -1.41 -6.59 -12.33
C LYS A 244 -2.89 -6.40 -12.61
N ASP A 245 -3.25 -5.16 -12.90
CA ASP A 245 -4.56 -4.82 -13.45
C ASP A 245 -4.45 -4.13 -14.81
N ASN A 246 -5.57 -4.05 -15.52
CA ASN A 246 -5.68 -3.41 -16.83
C ASN A 246 -5.92 -1.88 -16.74
N GLY A 247 -5.66 -1.27 -15.58
CA GLY A 247 -5.92 0.12 -15.27
C GLY A 247 -7.34 0.39 -14.74
N SER A 248 -7.53 1.63 -14.27
CA SER A 248 -8.84 2.13 -13.84
C SER A 248 -9.88 2.05 -14.96
N TRP A 249 -11.16 1.94 -14.57
CA TRP A 249 -12.27 2.00 -15.51
C TRP A 249 -12.21 3.30 -16.32
N THR A 250 -12.14 3.18 -17.64
CA THR A 250 -12.38 4.29 -18.56
C THR A 250 -13.53 3.93 -19.47
N ARG A 251 -14.23 4.94 -19.99
CA ARG A 251 -15.33 4.73 -20.93
C ARG A 251 -14.79 4.09 -22.21
N GLY A 252 -14.87 2.76 -22.29
CA GLY A 252 -14.36 1.93 -23.40
C GLY A 252 -13.49 0.74 -22.99
N SER A 253 -12.87 0.76 -21.80
CA SER A 253 -11.99 -0.32 -21.32
C SER A 253 -12.70 -1.42 -20.51
N GLY A 254 -13.92 -1.15 -20.02
CA GLY A 254 -14.66 -2.07 -19.15
C GLY A 254 -14.21 -1.99 -17.69
N ARG A 255 -14.85 -2.77 -16.80
CA ARG A 255 -14.49 -2.87 -15.36
C ARG A 255 -13.04 -3.31 -15.17
N LYS A 256 -12.39 -2.84 -14.09
CA LYS A 256 -11.04 -3.25 -13.68
C LYS A 256 -10.98 -4.79 -13.63
N ARG A 257 -9.96 -5.35 -14.27
CA ARG A 257 -9.69 -6.80 -14.33
C ARG A 257 -8.28 -7.05 -13.87
N PHE A 258 -8.08 -8.17 -13.18
CA PHE A 258 -6.80 -8.56 -12.63
C PHE A 258 -6.21 -9.73 -13.41
N TYR A 259 -4.89 -9.78 -13.54
CA TYR A 259 -4.18 -10.92 -14.10
C TYR A 259 -2.82 -11.07 -13.41
N ALA A 260 -2.26 -12.27 -13.40
CA ALA A 260 -0.97 -12.54 -12.82
C ALA A 260 0.05 -12.86 -13.92
N GLU A 261 1.29 -12.45 -13.69
CA GLU A 261 2.43 -12.73 -14.56
C GLU A 261 3.54 -13.39 -13.74
N VAL A 262 3.99 -14.56 -14.17
CA VAL A 262 5.18 -15.22 -13.65
C VAL A 262 6.41 -14.59 -14.31
N ASP A 263 7.44 -14.24 -13.54
CA ASP A 263 8.62 -13.59 -14.11
C ASP A 263 9.26 -14.47 -15.21
N GLY A 264 9.83 -13.83 -16.24
CA GLY A 264 10.45 -14.54 -17.37
C GLY A 264 11.51 -15.57 -16.97
N ARG A 265 12.18 -15.37 -15.82
CA ARG A 265 13.16 -16.33 -15.27
C ARG A 265 12.54 -17.66 -14.82
N TRP A 266 11.21 -17.69 -14.61
CA TRP A 266 10.43 -18.84 -14.17
C TRP A 266 9.51 -19.38 -15.27
N GLY A 267 9.53 -18.79 -16.46
CA GLY A 267 8.77 -19.26 -17.62
C GLY A 267 7.97 -18.17 -18.34
N GLY A 268 7.66 -17.06 -17.67
CA GLY A 268 6.93 -15.95 -18.31
C GLY A 268 5.45 -16.23 -18.58
N GLU A 269 4.84 -17.17 -17.87
CA GLU A 269 3.42 -17.50 -18.07
C GLU A 269 2.52 -16.39 -17.53
N MET A 270 1.42 -16.12 -18.24
CA MET A 270 0.42 -15.12 -17.86
C MET A 270 -0.94 -15.79 -17.69
N SER A 271 -1.65 -15.41 -16.65
CA SER A 271 -3.00 -15.92 -16.38
C SER A 271 -4.05 -15.33 -17.35
N PRO A 272 -5.26 -15.91 -17.40
CA PRO A 272 -6.45 -15.21 -17.87
C PRO A 272 -6.73 -13.95 -17.04
N GLN A 273 -7.65 -13.11 -17.52
CA GLN A 273 -8.17 -11.97 -16.75
C GLN A 273 -9.30 -12.41 -15.80
N PHE A 274 -9.24 -11.94 -14.57
CA PHE A 274 -10.16 -12.25 -13.47
C PHE A 274 -10.97 -11.02 -13.04
N LYS A 275 -12.09 -11.25 -12.35
CA LYS A 275 -12.91 -10.16 -11.80
C LYS A 275 -12.30 -9.63 -10.51
N HIS A 276 -11.80 -10.52 -9.66
CA HIS A 276 -11.29 -10.16 -8.35
C HIS A 276 -9.78 -10.40 -8.26
N TRP A 277 -9.10 -9.55 -7.50
CA TRP A 277 -7.66 -9.66 -7.27
C TRP A 277 -7.27 -11.03 -6.69
N HIS A 278 -8.04 -11.56 -5.74
CA HIS A 278 -7.71 -12.82 -5.07
C HIS A 278 -7.67 -14.01 -6.05
N GLU A 279 -8.48 -13.99 -7.11
CA GLU A 279 -8.45 -15.05 -8.14
C GLU A 279 -7.12 -15.06 -8.91
N ALA A 280 -6.59 -13.86 -9.22
CA ALA A 280 -5.29 -13.71 -9.86
C ALA A 280 -4.15 -14.11 -8.91
N PHE A 281 -4.25 -13.72 -7.64
CA PHE A 281 -3.28 -14.11 -6.61
C PHE A 281 -3.26 -15.62 -6.36
N ASP A 282 -4.42 -16.27 -6.26
CA ASP A 282 -4.55 -17.71 -6.08
C ASP A 282 -3.95 -18.46 -7.28
N TRP A 283 -4.17 -17.96 -8.50
CA TRP A 283 -3.51 -18.51 -9.68
C TRP A 283 -1.98 -18.44 -9.57
N LEU A 284 -1.43 -17.29 -9.17
CA LEU A 284 0.02 -17.12 -9.01
C LEU A 284 0.58 -17.98 -7.88
N SER A 285 -0.16 -18.10 -6.77
CA SER A 285 0.18 -18.95 -5.64
C SER A 285 0.28 -20.42 -6.07
N ASN A 286 -0.68 -20.90 -6.86
CA ASN A 286 -0.64 -22.26 -7.42
C ASN A 286 0.59 -22.49 -8.33
N GLN A 287 0.98 -21.49 -9.11
CA GLN A 287 2.21 -21.57 -9.92
C GLN A 287 3.46 -21.65 -9.03
N ALA A 288 3.51 -20.80 -8.00
CA ALA A 288 4.62 -20.70 -7.06
C ALA A 288 4.91 -22.03 -6.32
N GLU A 289 3.89 -22.84 -6.02
CA GLU A 289 4.06 -24.16 -5.39
C GLU A 289 4.94 -25.13 -6.19
N SER A 290 4.93 -24.99 -7.53
CA SER A 290 5.71 -25.85 -8.42
C SER A 290 7.16 -25.36 -8.62
N LEU A 291 7.43 -24.10 -8.27
CA LEU A 291 8.70 -23.42 -8.50
C LEU A 291 9.65 -23.59 -7.30
N LYS A 292 10.95 -23.50 -7.58
CA LYS A 292 11.99 -23.69 -6.57
C LYS A 292 12.89 -22.47 -6.50
N LEU A 293 13.04 -21.95 -5.29
CA LEU A 293 14.01 -20.91 -5.00
C LEU A 293 15.43 -21.32 -5.43
N PRO A 294 16.27 -20.35 -5.85
CA PRO A 294 17.66 -20.61 -6.18
C PRO A 294 18.41 -21.29 -5.02
N ARG A 295 19.44 -22.08 -5.37
CA ARG A 295 20.31 -22.74 -4.38
C ARG A 295 21.34 -21.80 -3.78
N ARG A 296 21.81 -20.82 -4.56
CA ARG A 296 22.80 -19.84 -4.12
C ARG A 296 22.15 -18.86 -3.14
N LYS A 297 22.73 -18.74 -1.94
CA LYS A 297 22.18 -17.90 -0.85
C LYS A 297 21.86 -16.47 -1.31
N LEU A 298 22.83 -15.76 -1.88
CA LEU A 298 22.66 -14.38 -2.34
C LEU A 298 21.54 -14.22 -3.37
N GLU A 299 21.41 -15.18 -4.30
CA GLU A 299 20.38 -15.14 -5.33
C GLU A 299 19.00 -15.42 -4.75
N ARG A 300 18.91 -16.35 -3.79
CA ARG A 300 17.68 -16.64 -3.06
C ARG A 300 17.22 -15.42 -2.27
N GLU A 301 18.12 -14.77 -1.54
CA GLU A 301 17.81 -13.57 -0.75
C GLU A 301 17.31 -12.44 -1.64
N SER A 302 17.97 -12.19 -2.77
CA SER A 302 17.53 -11.19 -3.75
C SER A 302 16.12 -11.47 -4.31
N VAL A 303 15.78 -12.73 -4.58
CA VAL A 303 14.45 -13.13 -5.06
C VAL A 303 13.37 -12.92 -3.99
N LEU A 304 13.67 -13.29 -2.75
CA LEU A 304 12.76 -13.07 -1.62
C LEU A 304 12.57 -11.59 -1.32
N GLU A 305 13.63 -10.78 -1.44
CA GLU A 305 13.56 -9.33 -1.27
C GLU A 305 12.65 -8.70 -2.32
N ALA A 306 12.79 -9.09 -3.58
CA ALA A 306 11.94 -8.61 -4.65
C ALA A 306 10.46 -8.95 -4.39
N GLY A 307 10.18 -10.16 -3.92
CA GLY A 307 8.83 -10.57 -3.53
C GLY A 307 8.26 -9.76 -2.37
N ARG A 308 9.08 -9.50 -1.33
CA ARG A 308 8.68 -8.66 -0.20
C ARG A 308 8.37 -7.23 -0.63
N ARG A 309 9.24 -6.63 -1.46
CA ARG A 309 9.02 -5.30 -2.02
C ARG A 309 7.76 -5.20 -2.86
N ARG A 310 7.48 -6.19 -3.70
CA ARG A 310 6.23 -6.26 -4.49
C ARG A 310 5.00 -6.32 -3.59
N ALA A 311 5.04 -7.13 -2.53
CA ALA A 311 3.96 -7.22 -1.55
C ALA A 311 3.71 -5.87 -0.84
N ALA A 312 4.78 -5.20 -0.42
CA ALA A 312 4.69 -3.89 0.21
C ALA A 312 4.10 -2.83 -0.73
N VAL A 313 4.57 -2.78 -1.98
CA VAL A 313 4.05 -1.85 -3.00
C VAL A 313 2.57 -2.09 -3.29
N GLU A 314 2.15 -3.34 -3.47
CA GLU A 314 0.74 -3.65 -3.71
C GLU A 314 -0.16 -3.26 -2.53
N LEU A 315 0.26 -3.55 -1.30
CA LEU A 315 -0.52 -3.17 -0.11
C LEU A 315 -0.58 -1.65 0.05
N ALA A 316 0.51 -0.96 -0.22
CA ALA A 316 0.52 0.51 -0.29
C ALA A 316 -0.46 1.00 -1.36
N GLU A 317 -0.45 0.44 -2.58
CA GLU A 317 -1.39 0.81 -3.65
C GLU A 317 -2.85 0.61 -3.22
N SER A 318 -3.17 -0.52 -2.58
CA SER A 318 -4.52 -0.79 -2.05
C SER A 318 -4.94 0.20 -0.95
N ALA A 319 -4.01 0.54 -0.05
CA ALA A 319 -4.26 1.52 1.01
C ALA A 319 -4.48 2.93 0.44
N LEU A 320 -3.68 3.31 -0.56
CA LEU A 320 -3.81 4.58 -1.26
C LEU A 320 -5.08 4.69 -2.08
N GLU A 321 -5.52 3.60 -2.74
CA GLU A 321 -6.79 3.57 -3.47
C GLU A 321 -7.95 3.94 -2.51
N SER A 322 -8.00 3.32 -1.33
CA SER A 322 -9.00 3.62 -0.31
C SER A 322 -8.85 5.03 0.26
N TYR A 323 -7.63 5.44 0.63
CA TYR A 323 -7.39 6.75 1.22
C TYR A 323 -7.71 7.90 0.25
N ASN A 324 -7.40 7.74 -1.04
CA ASN A 324 -7.72 8.75 -2.05
C ASN A 324 -9.24 8.86 -2.30
N GLN A 325 -9.98 7.75 -2.22
CA GLN A 325 -11.45 7.77 -2.27
C GLN A 325 -12.03 8.51 -1.07
N TRP A 326 -11.48 8.26 0.13
CA TRP A 326 -11.87 8.98 1.35
C TRP A 326 -11.56 10.49 1.25
N LEU A 327 -10.36 10.87 0.78
CA LEU A 327 -10.01 12.28 0.54
C LEU A 327 -10.92 12.98 -0.47
N ALA A 328 -11.45 12.23 -1.45
CA ALA A 328 -12.40 12.72 -2.43
C ALA A 328 -13.84 12.83 -1.89
N GLY A 329 -14.11 12.37 -0.67
CA GLY A 329 -15.46 12.31 -0.08
C GLY A 329 -16.32 11.18 -0.65
N SER A 330 -15.71 10.16 -1.26
CA SER A 330 -16.38 8.97 -1.79
C SER A 330 -16.65 7.98 -0.64
N THR A 331 -17.51 8.41 0.28
CA THR A 331 -17.81 7.72 1.53
C THR A 331 -19.33 7.54 1.66
N PHE A 332 -19.78 6.32 1.94
CA PHE A 332 -21.18 5.94 1.80
C PHE A 332 -21.69 5.06 2.94
N GLY A 333 -22.97 5.23 3.24
CA GLY A 333 -23.80 4.20 3.85
C GLY A 333 -24.54 3.40 2.78
N ILE A 334 -24.64 2.09 2.99
CA ILE A 334 -25.56 1.24 2.24
C ILE A 334 -26.90 1.21 2.98
N VAL A 335 -27.99 1.41 2.23
CA VAL A 335 -29.35 1.44 2.80
C VAL A 335 -30.22 0.44 2.04
N SER A 336 -30.86 -0.47 2.76
CA SER A 336 -31.82 -1.46 2.27
C SER A 336 -33.21 -1.18 2.87
N ALA A 337 -34.01 -0.37 2.18
CA ALA A 337 -35.31 0.09 2.65
C ALA A 337 -36.46 -0.80 2.15
N SER A 338 -37.38 -1.16 3.04
CA SER A 338 -38.60 -1.89 2.74
C SER A 338 -39.80 -0.97 2.66
N PHE A 339 -40.63 -1.19 1.65
CA PHE A 339 -41.88 -0.50 1.43
C PHE A 339 -43.02 -1.51 1.25
N GLU A 340 -44.20 -1.18 1.76
CA GLU A 340 -45.41 -1.95 1.51
C GLU A 340 -46.32 -1.24 0.51
N ASN A 341 -46.88 -2.00 -0.43
CA ASN A 341 -47.90 -1.47 -1.32
C ASN A 341 -49.22 -1.27 -0.57
N ILE A 342 -49.54 -0.03 -0.23
CA ILE A 342 -50.83 0.37 0.36
C ILE A 342 -51.89 0.71 -0.71
N GLY A 343 -51.46 0.82 -1.96
CA GLY A 343 -52.31 1.08 -3.12
C GLY A 343 -52.93 -0.19 -3.72
N THR A 344 -53.27 -0.11 -5.01
CA THR A 344 -53.80 -1.25 -5.78
C THR A 344 -52.70 -1.88 -6.62
N ALA A 345 -52.97 -3.02 -7.27
CA ALA A 345 -52.00 -3.59 -8.22
C ALA A 345 -51.82 -2.75 -9.50
N GLU A 346 -52.84 -1.99 -9.90
CA GLU A 346 -52.81 -1.15 -11.11
C GLU A 346 -52.23 0.24 -10.82
N GLU A 347 -52.45 0.75 -9.62
CA GLU A 347 -51.93 2.02 -9.10
C GLU A 347 -51.27 1.76 -7.74
N PRO A 348 -50.01 1.28 -7.73
CA PRO A 348 -49.30 1.01 -6.49
C PRO A 348 -48.90 2.31 -5.79
N GLU A 349 -48.97 2.30 -4.45
CA GLU A 349 -48.55 3.40 -3.58
C GLU A 349 -47.69 2.78 -2.47
N TRP A 350 -46.48 3.30 -2.29
CA TRP A 350 -45.46 2.68 -1.44
C TRP A 350 -45.29 3.44 -0.14
N SER A 351 -45.63 2.79 0.98
CA SER A 351 -45.38 3.31 2.30
C SER A 351 -44.09 2.72 2.85
N PHE A 352 -43.20 3.57 3.38
CA PHE A 352 -42.02 3.11 4.11
C PHE A 352 -42.43 2.24 5.31
N VAL A 353 -41.67 1.17 5.55
CA VAL A 353 -41.87 0.25 6.68
C VAL A 353 -40.66 0.24 7.60
N ASP A 354 -39.51 -0.15 7.05
CA ASP A 354 -38.24 -0.23 7.77
C ASP A 354 -37.04 -0.07 6.84
N SER A 355 -35.85 0.09 7.41
CA SER A 355 -34.58 -0.01 6.71
C SER A 355 -33.58 -0.82 7.52
N ASP A 356 -32.67 -1.47 6.80
CA ASP A 356 -31.38 -1.88 7.34
C ASP A 356 -30.33 -0.95 6.74
N GLU A 357 -29.38 -0.48 7.56
CA GLU A 357 -28.32 0.41 7.12
C GLU A 357 -26.97 0.03 7.72
N CYS A 358 -25.92 0.17 6.92
CA CYS A 358 -24.55 -0.02 7.34
C CYS A 358 -23.68 1.12 6.76
N TRP A 359 -22.87 1.75 7.61
CA TRP A 359 -22.09 2.95 7.30
C TRP A 359 -20.59 2.64 7.24
N GLY A 360 -19.78 3.58 6.74
CA GLY A 360 -18.33 3.43 6.67
C GLY A 360 -17.80 2.76 5.39
N PHE A 361 -18.57 2.73 4.30
CA PHE A 361 -18.06 2.24 3.02
C PHE A 361 -17.25 3.34 2.32
N ILE A 362 -16.11 2.95 1.74
CA ILE A 362 -15.24 3.84 0.97
C ILE A 362 -15.20 3.35 -0.47
N GLY A 363 -15.54 4.23 -1.41
CA GLY A 363 -15.72 3.90 -2.82
C GLY A 363 -17.11 3.32 -3.13
N ASP A 364 -17.65 3.70 -4.28
CA ASP A 364 -19.02 3.41 -4.70
C ASP A 364 -19.20 2.01 -5.31
N ASP A 365 -18.20 1.52 -6.07
CA ASP A 365 -18.28 0.21 -6.73
C ASP A 365 -18.48 -0.94 -5.73
N TYR A 366 -17.69 -0.97 -4.64
CA TYR A 366 -17.81 -2.00 -3.61
C TYR A 366 -19.09 -1.82 -2.79
N ALA A 367 -19.42 -0.58 -2.42
CA ALA A 367 -20.66 -0.27 -1.69
C ALA A 367 -21.90 -0.74 -2.46
N MET A 368 -21.96 -0.52 -3.78
CA MET A 368 -23.06 -1.00 -4.64
C MET A 368 -23.13 -2.52 -4.77
N GLU A 369 -21.99 -3.22 -4.78
CA GLU A 369 -21.98 -4.69 -4.73
C GLU A 369 -22.59 -5.18 -3.41
N GLN A 370 -22.22 -4.58 -2.28
CA GLN A 370 -22.79 -4.91 -0.96
C GLN A 370 -24.29 -4.60 -0.84
N VAL A 371 -24.74 -3.43 -1.31
CA VAL A 371 -26.18 -3.09 -1.40
C VAL A 371 -26.94 -4.16 -2.18
N THR A 372 -26.40 -4.59 -3.31
CA THR A 372 -27.05 -5.59 -4.17
C THR A 372 -27.17 -6.94 -3.45
N ASP A 373 -26.12 -7.37 -2.77
CA ASP A 373 -26.10 -8.61 -2.00
C ASP A 373 -27.08 -8.56 -0.82
N GLU A 374 -27.14 -7.44 -0.10
CA GLU A 374 -28.05 -7.24 1.03
C GLU A 374 -29.52 -7.25 0.60
N VAL A 375 -29.86 -6.55 -0.48
CA VAL A 375 -31.23 -6.57 -1.04
C VAL A 375 -31.62 -7.98 -1.49
N ASN A 376 -30.72 -8.73 -2.12
CA ASN A 376 -30.98 -10.12 -2.50
C ASN A 376 -31.19 -11.01 -1.28
N ALA A 377 -30.32 -10.90 -0.26
CA ALA A 377 -30.45 -11.67 0.97
C ALA A 377 -31.75 -11.37 1.74
N LYS A 378 -32.14 -10.09 1.82
CA LYS A 378 -33.40 -9.67 2.44
C LYS A 378 -34.60 -10.22 1.66
N ALA A 379 -34.55 -10.18 0.33
CA ALA A 379 -35.58 -10.75 -0.52
C ALA A 379 -35.71 -12.28 -0.33
N ASP A 380 -34.60 -13.01 -0.27
CA ASP A 380 -34.59 -14.46 -0.06
C ASP A 380 -35.13 -14.86 1.32
N ASN A 381 -34.87 -14.06 2.36
CA ASN A 381 -35.40 -14.28 3.71
C ASN A 381 -36.92 -14.09 3.80
N LEU A 382 -37.49 -13.23 2.94
CA LEU A 382 -38.92 -12.97 2.88
C LEU A 382 -39.69 -13.98 2.01
N GLN A 383 -39.00 -14.74 1.15
CA GLN A 383 -39.64 -15.80 0.38
C GLN A 383 -40.15 -16.92 1.31
N PRO A 384 -41.37 -17.44 1.09
CA PRO A 384 -41.87 -18.55 1.88
C PRO A 384 -40.96 -19.77 1.67
N LYS A 385 -40.33 -20.25 2.75
CA LYS A 385 -39.53 -21.49 2.71
C LYS A 385 -40.39 -22.61 2.15
N ALA A 386 -39.97 -23.21 1.04
CA ALA A 386 -40.65 -24.36 0.45
C ALA A 386 -40.80 -25.45 1.53
N ALA A 387 -42.05 -25.84 1.80
CA ALA A 387 -42.41 -26.84 2.79
C ALA A 387 -42.02 -28.26 2.34
#